data_AF-A0A349XPG6-F1
#
_entry.id   AF-A0A349XPG6-F1
#
_cell.length_a   1.000
_cell.length_b   1.000
_cell.length_c   1.000
_cell.angle_alpha   90.00
_cell.angle_beta   90.00
_cell.angle_gamma   90.00
#
_symmetry.space_group_name_H-M   'P 1'
#
loop_
_entity.id
_entity.type
_entity.pdbx_description
1 polymer ?
#
loop_
_entity_poly.entity_id
_entity_poly.type
_entity_poly.pdbx_seq_one_letter_code
_entity_poly.pdbx_strand_id
1 'polypeptide(L)'
;FPGRYNGSPLWVESRQGAAKTTSGLSSSGDGVTPIMITGNDFAGAWAVDAQGAPVLPTVPPDEMQREHAFRSGVNIMMYMLTGNYKADQVHVPALLERLGQ
;
A
#
# COMPACT_ATOMS: atom_id res chain seq x y z
N PHE A 1 -11.26 -2.46 2.43
CA PHE A 1 -10.49 -1.64 3.39
C PHE A 1 -11.22 -0.33 3.60
N PRO A 2 -11.75 -0.05 4.80
CA PRO A 2 -12.55 1.13 5.05
C PRO A 2 -11.70 2.41 5.05
N GLY A 3 -12.26 3.48 4.52
CA GLY A 3 -11.74 4.85 4.62
C GLY A 3 -12.83 5.73 5.23
N ARG A 4 -13.04 6.93 4.67
CA ARG A 4 -14.19 7.76 5.03
C ARG A 4 -15.50 7.06 4.67
N TYR A 5 -15.51 6.25 3.61
CA TYR A 5 -16.60 5.33 3.25
C TYR A 5 -16.14 3.88 3.42
N ASN A 6 -17.07 2.93 3.45
CA ASN A 6 -16.78 1.50 3.59
C ASN A 6 -17.40 0.62 2.49
N GLY A 7 -18.05 1.22 1.48
CA GLY A 7 -18.79 0.50 0.45
C GLY A 7 -17.99 0.11 -0.80
N SER A 8 -16.77 0.61 -0.97
CA SER A 8 -15.94 0.32 -2.15
C SER A 8 -14.85 -0.73 -1.84
N PRO A 9 -14.52 -1.63 -2.77
CA PRO A 9 -13.34 -2.47 -2.64
C PRO A 9 -12.04 -1.64 -2.76
N LEU A 10 -10.92 -2.27 -2.38
CA LEU A 10 -9.57 -1.79 -2.72
C LEU A 10 -9.07 -2.64 -3.89
N TRP A 11 -8.87 -1.99 -5.04
CA TRP A 11 -8.29 -2.60 -6.21
C TRP A 11 -6.77 -2.44 -6.18
N VAL A 12 -6.08 -3.46 -6.65
CA VAL A 12 -4.62 -3.51 -6.79
C VAL A 12 -4.29 -3.99 -8.19
N GLU A 13 -3.15 -3.56 -8.74
CA GLU A 13 -2.70 -4.05 -10.05
C GLU A 13 -2.61 -5.59 -10.08
N SER A 14 -3.15 -6.20 -11.13
CA SER A 14 -2.99 -7.63 -11.38
C SER A 14 -1.62 -7.92 -11.99
N ARG A 15 -0.77 -8.64 -11.23
CA ARG A 15 0.58 -9.04 -11.66
C ARG A 15 0.59 -9.85 -12.96
N GLN A 16 -0.42 -10.70 -13.20
CA GLN A 16 -0.49 -11.54 -14.41
C GLN A 16 -0.79 -10.72 -15.68
N GLY A 17 -1.50 -9.60 -15.52
CA GLY A 17 -1.74 -8.64 -16.61
C GLY A 17 -0.53 -7.74 -16.85
N ALA A 18 0.09 -7.26 -15.77
CA ALA A 18 1.25 -6.36 -15.79
C ALA A 18 2.49 -6.99 -16.45
N ALA A 19 2.75 -8.28 -16.22
CA ALA A 19 3.88 -8.98 -16.85
C ALA A 19 3.78 -9.09 -18.39
N LYS A 20 2.60 -8.84 -18.97
CA LYS A 20 2.35 -8.88 -20.41
C LYS A 20 2.39 -7.50 -21.08
N THR A 21 2.54 -6.42 -20.31
CA THR A 21 2.57 -5.05 -20.83
C THR A 21 3.99 -4.50 -20.82
N THR A 22 4.43 -3.89 -21.91
CA THR A 22 5.72 -3.15 -22.01
C THR A 22 5.59 -1.69 -21.57
N SER A 23 4.45 -1.30 -20.99
CA SER A 23 4.26 0.06 -20.51
C SER A 23 5.13 0.27 -19.27
N GLY A 24 5.86 1.39 -19.19
CA GLY A 24 6.70 1.71 -18.04
C GLY A 24 5.96 1.85 -16.70
N LEU A 25 4.62 1.74 -16.68
CA LEU A 25 3.82 1.70 -15.45
C LEU A 25 3.82 0.31 -14.80
N SER A 26 3.95 -0.78 -15.59
CA SER A 26 4.14 -2.13 -15.05
C SER A 26 5.61 -2.28 -14.68
N SER A 27 5.97 -1.74 -13.51
CA SER A 27 7.31 -1.96 -12.98
C SER A 27 7.50 -3.46 -12.77
N SER A 28 8.54 -4.01 -13.38
CA SER A 28 9.05 -5.36 -13.09
C SER A 28 9.65 -5.48 -11.67
N GLY A 29 9.21 -4.62 -10.73
CA GLY A 29 9.83 -4.36 -9.46
C GLY A 29 9.29 -5.22 -8.32
N ASP A 30 10.18 -6.01 -7.75
CA ASP A 30 10.36 -6.22 -6.31
C ASP A 30 9.20 -6.76 -5.48
N GLY A 31 8.12 -7.24 -6.10
CA GLY A 31 7.04 -7.96 -5.40
C GLY A 31 5.90 -7.09 -4.87
N VAL A 32 5.96 -5.76 -5.06
CA VAL A 32 4.91 -4.81 -4.64
C VAL A 32 4.06 -4.31 -5.80
N THR A 33 2.78 -4.02 -5.52
CA THR A 33 1.86 -3.40 -6.47
C THR A 33 2.16 -1.90 -6.61
N PRO A 34 2.34 -1.36 -7.83
CA PRO A 34 2.64 0.05 -8.07
C PRO A 34 1.40 0.95 -8.00
N ILE A 35 0.18 0.41 -8.17
CA ILE A 35 -1.06 1.18 -8.15
C ILE A 35 -2.15 0.50 -7.31
N MET A 36 -2.74 1.26 -6.39
CA MET A 36 -3.91 0.87 -5.60
C MET A 36 -5.02 1.91 -5.78
N ILE A 37 -6.26 1.47 -5.94
CA ILE A 37 -7.42 2.34 -6.21
C ILE A 37 -8.58 1.96 -5.29
N THR A 38 -9.20 2.93 -4.63
CA THR A 38 -10.43 2.72 -3.85
C THR A 38 -11.33 3.94 -3.89
N GLY A 39 -12.64 3.71 -3.85
CA GLY A 39 -13.64 4.76 -3.67
C GLY A 39 -13.88 5.16 -2.21
N ASN A 40 -13.16 4.56 -1.25
CA ASN A 40 -13.42 4.76 0.18
C ASN A 40 -12.84 6.05 0.78
N ASP A 41 -12.15 6.89 0.00
CA ASP A 41 -11.57 8.17 0.45
C ASP A 41 -10.71 8.01 1.72
N PHE A 42 -9.54 7.38 1.55
CA PHE A 42 -8.56 7.24 2.62
C PHE A 42 -8.01 8.59 3.09
N ALA A 43 -7.72 9.50 2.17
CA ALA A 43 -7.17 10.82 2.49
C ALA A 43 -8.10 11.60 3.44
N GLY A 44 -9.41 11.61 3.16
CA GLY A 44 -10.39 12.24 4.05
C GLY A 44 -10.53 11.54 5.41
N ALA A 45 -10.27 10.23 5.49
CA ALA A 45 -10.24 9.51 6.76
C ALA A 45 -9.01 9.84 7.62
N TRP A 46 -7.86 10.08 6.97
CA TRP A 46 -6.57 10.35 7.60
C TRP A 46 -6.33 11.83 7.90
N ALA A 47 -7.08 12.73 7.25
CA ALA A 47 -6.93 14.17 7.44
C ALA A 47 -7.27 14.59 8.87
N VAL A 48 -6.30 15.22 9.53
CA VAL A 48 -6.43 15.82 10.86
C VAL A 48 -6.03 17.30 10.81
N ASP A 49 -6.61 18.10 11.70
CA ASP A 49 -6.23 19.50 11.89
C ASP A 49 -4.98 19.64 12.79
N ALA A 50 -4.60 20.87 13.11
CA ALA A 50 -3.44 21.16 13.95
C ALA A 50 -3.60 20.68 15.41
N GLN A 51 -4.82 20.39 15.85
CA GLN A 51 -5.14 19.85 17.17
C GLN A 51 -5.27 18.32 17.15
N GLY A 52 -5.07 17.68 15.99
CA GLY A 52 -5.20 16.24 15.80
C GLY A 52 -6.65 15.77 15.65
N ALA A 53 -7.62 16.68 15.55
CA ALA A 53 -9.01 16.33 15.35
C ALA A 53 -9.28 16.00 13.87
N PRO A 54 -10.13 15.00 13.57
CA PRO A 54 -10.46 14.68 12.18
C PRO A 54 -11.11 15.86 11.45
N VAL A 55 -10.62 16.17 10.24
CA VAL A 55 -11.14 17.27 9.42
C VAL A 55 -12.49 16.92 8.78
N LEU A 56 -12.72 15.64 8.49
CA LEU A 56 -13.94 15.13 7.86
C LEU A 56 -14.52 13.96 8.65
N PRO A 57 -15.85 13.86 8.83
CA PRO A 57 -16.48 12.69 9.43
C PRO A 57 -16.43 11.49 8.48
N THR A 58 -16.39 10.28 9.04
CA THR A 58 -16.70 9.06 8.28
C THR A 58 -18.19 9.05 7.93
N VAL A 59 -18.54 8.26 6.92
CA VAL A 59 -19.92 8.10 6.45
C VAL A 59 -20.24 6.60 6.39
N PRO A 60 -21.12 6.11 7.29
CA PRO A 60 -21.69 6.82 8.45
C PRO A 60 -20.65 7.19 9.53
N PRO A 61 -20.97 8.08 10.48
CA PRO A 61 -20.09 8.38 11.61
C PRO A 61 -19.79 7.13 12.43
N ASP A 62 -18.51 6.76 12.49
CA ASP A 62 -18.01 5.57 13.18
C ASP A 62 -16.51 5.73 13.47
N GLU A 63 -16.16 5.81 14.74
CA GLU A 63 -14.77 5.91 15.19
C GLU A 63 -13.97 4.64 14.91
N MET A 64 -14.61 3.47 14.96
CA MET A 64 -13.95 2.20 14.63
C MET A 64 -13.59 2.14 13.15
N GLN A 65 -14.47 2.65 12.27
CA GLN A 65 -14.16 2.76 10.84
C GLN A 65 -12.92 3.62 10.60
N ARG A 66 -12.77 4.74 11.33
CA ARG A 66 -11.60 5.63 11.21
C ARG A 66 -10.32 4.95 11.70
N GLU A 67 -10.38 4.27 12.83
CA GLU A 67 -9.25 3.48 13.34
C GLU A 67 -8.81 2.43 12.30
N HIS A 68 -9.76 1.72 11.69
CA HIS A 68 -9.46 0.79 10.60
C HIS A 68 -8.88 1.48 9.35
N ALA A 69 -9.27 2.72 9.07
CA ALA A 69 -8.67 3.50 7.99
C ALA A 69 -7.19 3.81 8.28
N PHE A 70 -6.84 4.22 9.50
CA PHE A 70 -5.44 4.44 9.89
C PHE A 70 -4.61 3.15 9.79
N ARG A 71 -5.15 2.03 10.28
CA ARG A 71 -4.51 0.70 10.15
C ARG A 71 -4.28 0.31 8.69
N SER A 72 -5.22 0.64 7.81
CA SER A 72 -5.08 0.40 6.37
C SER A 72 -3.91 1.21 5.80
N GLY A 73 -3.76 2.48 6.20
CA GLY A 73 -2.61 3.32 5.82
C GLY A 73 -1.28 2.75 6.29
N VAL A 74 -1.18 2.34 7.55
CA VAL A 74 0.01 1.68 8.10
C VAL A 74 0.33 0.41 7.32
N ASN A 75 -0.66 -0.45 7.06
CA ASN A 75 -0.46 -1.69 6.30
C ASN A 75 0.01 -1.42 4.86
N ILE A 76 -0.51 -0.37 4.21
CA ILE A 76 -0.06 0.04 2.87
C ILE A 76 1.41 0.48 2.93
N MET A 77 1.78 1.32 3.89
CA MET A 77 3.17 1.76 4.05
C MET A 77 4.11 0.59 4.33
N MET A 78 3.71 -0.33 5.21
CA MET A 78 4.48 -1.54 5.48
C MET A 78 4.64 -2.38 4.21
N TYR A 79 3.54 -2.67 3.50
CA TYR A 79 3.60 -3.42 2.25
C TYR A 79 4.52 -2.78 1.21
N MET A 80 4.42 -1.47 1.01
CA MET A 80 5.25 -0.73 0.05
C MET A 80 6.74 -0.70 0.44
N LEU A 81 7.04 -0.48 1.72
CA LEU A 81 8.40 -0.29 2.21
C LEU A 81 9.13 -1.60 2.50
N THR A 82 8.43 -2.72 2.65
CA THR A 82 9.05 -4.01 3.01
C THR A 82 8.84 -5.10 1.96
N GLY A 83 8.16 -4.82 0.85
CA GLY A 83 7.86 -5.88 -0.13
C GLY A 83 9.07 -6.37 -0.92
N ASN A 84 10.14 -5.59 -1.00
CA ASN A 84 11.40 -5.99 -1.65
C ASN A 84 12.29 -6.90 -0.79
N TYR A 85 11.99 -7.07 0.51
CA TYR A 85 12.86 -7.77 1.46
C TYR A 85 13.22 -9.20 1.03
N LYS A 86 12.35 -9.90 0.28
CA LYS A 86 12.63 -11.25 -0.24
C LYS A 86 13.32 -11.25 -1.61
N ALA A 87 13.16 -10.21 -2.43
CA ALA A 87 13.89 -10.10 -3.69
C ALA A 87 15.39 -9.83 -3.42
N ASP A 88 15.69 -9.06 -2.38
CA ASP A 88 17.07 -8.80 -1.94
C ASP A 88 17.78 -10.05 -1.43
N GLN A 89 17.05 -11.00 -0.83
CA GLN A 89 17.62 -12.26 -0.33
C GLN A 89 18.16 -13.18 -1.43
N VAL A 90 17.66 -13.09 -2.67
CA VAL A 90 18.12 -13.96 -3.77
C VAL A 90 19.55 -13.66 -4.21
N HIS A 91 20.02 -12.43 -3.94
CA HIS A 91 21.37 -11.98 -4.31
C HIS A 91 22.43 -12.26 -3.22
N VAL A 92 22.01 -12.65 -2.02
CA VAL A 92 22.92 -12.89 -0.87
C VAL A 92 24.00 -13.95 -1.16
N PRO A 93 23.69 -15.13 -1.76
CA PRO A 93 24.72 -16.12 -2.05
C PRO A 93 25.82 -15.59 -2.99
N ALA A 94 25.44 -14.82 -4.01
CA ALA A 94 26.37 -14.22 -4.97
C ALA A 94 27.22 -13.09 -4.37
N LEU A 95 26.70 -12.38 -3.36
CA LEU A 95 27.46 -11.37 -2.61
C LEU A 95 28.49 -12.02 -1.67
N LEU A 96 28.16 -13.15 -1.05
CA LEU A 96 29.07 -13.91 -0.19
C LEU A 96 30.23 -14.54 -0.97
N GLU A 97 29.98 -15.05 -2.18
CA GLU A 97 31.04 -15.56 -3.07
C GLU A 97 32.07 -14.49 -3.44
N ARG A 98 31.64 -13.23 -3.60
CA ARG A 98 32.52 -12.10 -3.96
C ARG A 98 33.34 -11.54 -2.79
N LEU A 99 32.91 -11.75 -1.55
CA LEU A 99 33.65 -11.35 -0.34
C LEU A 99 34.66 -12.41 0.11
N GLY A 100 34.52 -13.66 -0.36
CA GLY A 100 35.44 -14.76 -0.09
C GLY A 100 36.60 -14.89 -1.09
N GLN A 101 36.65 -14.02 -2.11
CA GLN A 101 37.80 -13.81 -3.00
C GLN A 101 38.58 -12.57 -2.54
#